data_AF-A0A7C5GFQ2-F1
#
_entry.id   AF-A0A7C5GFQ2-F1
#
_cell.length_a   1.000
_cell.length_b   1.000
_cell.length_c   1.000
_cell.angle_alpha   90.00
_cell.angle_beta   90.00
_cell.angle_gamma   90.00
#
_symmetry.space_group_name_H-M   'P 1'
#
loop_
_entity.id
_entity.type
_entity.pdbx_description
1 polymer ?
#
loop_
_entity_poly.entity_id
_entity_poly.type
_entity_poly.pdbx_seq_one_letter_code
_entity_poly.pdbx_strand_id
1 'polypeptide(L)'
;MSLPKIIWSKIDEAPALATYSLLPIVNAFTQAAGVSVVTSDISLAGRVLATMGLAEDNLAELGKVVHQPDGNIIKLPNISASVGQLKECIAELQGQGYDIPNYPENPENDEEKALQAKYSTCLGSAVNPVLREGNSDRRGAKAVKKFAQNHPHRLKAFAENSKAYVAHMAGDGDFYGNEKAVTMDKAQKVTIALNGNELKTIDALDG
;
A
#
# COMPACT_ATOMS: atom_id res chain seq x y z
N MET A 1 0.99 -32.98 -8.31
CA MET A 1 0.92 -32.11 -7.11
C MET A 1 1.45 -30.75 -7.51
N SER A 2 0.74 -29.67 -7.18
CA SER A 2 1.23 -28.30 -7.39
C SER A 2 2.43 -28.05 -6.49
N LEU A 3 3.51 -27.46 -7.02
CA LEU A 3 4.65 -27.05 -6.21
C LEU A 3 4.24 -25.94 -5.23
N PRO A 4 4.81 -25.88 -4.02
CA PRO A 4 4.68 -24.71 -3.15
C PRO A 4 5.05 -23.44 -3.89
N LYS A 5 4.25 -22.39 -3.69
CA LYS A 5 4.33 -21.14 -4.46
C LYS A 5 4.66 -19.96 -3.55
N ILE A 6 5.62 -19.15 -3.96
CA ILE A 6 5.90 -17.83 -3.38
C ILE A 6 5.49 -16.78 -4.41
N ILE A 7 4.77 -15.75 -3.98
CA ILE A 7 4.43 -14.61 -4.81
C ILE A 7 5.41 -13.48 -4.52
N TRP A 8 6.13 -13.04 -5.55
CA TRP A 8 7.02 -11.89 -5.50
C TRP A 8 6.31 -10.66 -6.09
N SER A 9 6.13 -9.61 -5.30
CA SER A 9 5.49 -8.40 -5.83
C SER A 9 6.37 -7.71 -6.86
N LYS A 10 5.86 -7.52 -8.09
CA LYS A 10 6.42 -6.58 -9.07
C LYS A 10 5.85 -5.20 -8.77
N ILE A 11 6.74 -4.22 -8.60
CA ILE A 11 6.46 -2.90 -8.00
C ILE A 11 7.15 -1.80 -8.82
N ASP A 12 7.43 -0.66 -8.20
CA ASP A 12 7.88 0.57 -8.84
C ASP A 12 9.38 0.88 -8.61
N GLU A 13 9.92 1.79 -9.42
CA GLU A 13 11.20 2.49 -9.19
C GLU A 13 12.41 1.57 -8.86
N ALA A 14 13.21 1.93 -7.86
CA ALA A 14 14.46 1.25 -7.54
C ALA A 14 14.26 -0.23 -7.13
N PRO A 15 13.30 -0.61 -6.26
CA PRO A 15 13.09 -2.02 -5.97
C PRO A 15 12.58 -2.82 -7.18
N ALA A 16 11.94 -2.18 -8.17
CA ALA A 16 11.57 -2.85 -9.42
C ALA A 16 12.81 -3.23 -10.21
N LEU A 17 13.72 -2.27 -10.41
CA LEU A 17 15.01 -2.49 -11.06
C LEU A 17 15.82 -3.58 -10.35
N ALA A 18 15.86 -3.56 -9.02
CA ALA A 18 16.53 -4.60 -8.24
C ALA A 18 15.91 -5.99 -8.45
N THR A 19 14.58 -6.06 -8.61
CA THR A 19 13.86 -7.31 -8.89
C THR A 19 14.30 -7.94 -10.20
N TYR A 20 14.51 -7.16 -11.27
CA TYR A 20 14.99 -7.68 -12.56
C TYR A 20 16.35 -8.39 -12.45
N SER A 21 17.20 -7.98 -11.50
CA SER A 21 18.49 -8.61 -11.25
C SER A 21 18.39 -9.81 -10.29
N LEU A 22 17.69 -9.63 -9.15
CA LEU A 22 17.69 -10.59 -8.07
C LEU A 22 16.73 -11.77 -8.29
N LEU A 23 15.56 -11.54 -8.88
CA LEU A 23 14.52 -12.57 -9.01
C LEU A 23 14.95 -13.78 -9.85
N PRO A 24 15.69 -13.64 -10.97
CA PRO A 24 16.22 -14.80 -11.70
C PRO A 24 17.14 -15.68 -10.83
N ILE A 25 17.94 -15.07 -9.96
CA ILE A 25 18.81 -15.78 -9.02
C ILE A 25 17.96 -16.52 -7.99
N VAL A 26 16.99 -15.83 -7.37
CA VAL A 26 16.06 -16.46 -6.41
C VAL A 26 15.39 -17.69 -7.03
N ASN A 27 14.85 -17.55 -8.24
CA ASN A 27 14.21 -18.64 -8.98
C ASN A 27 15.14 -19.86 -9.17
N ALA A 28 16.39 -19.64 -9.58
CA ALA A 28 17.34 -20.73 -9.80
C ALA A 28 17.61 -21.53 -8.51
N PHE A 29 17.70 -20.85 -7.36
CA PHE A 29 17.93 -21.49 -6.07
C PHE A 29 16.67 -22.20 -5.54
N THR A 30 15.50 -21.58 -5.66
CA THR A 30 14.25 -22.15 -5.13
C THR A 30 13.76 -23.35 -5.96
N GLN A 31 14.07 -23.39 -7.25
CA GLN A 31 13.71 -24.51 -8.11
C GLN A 31 14.36 -25.83 -7.65
N ALA A 32 15.60 -25.78 -7.15
CA ALA A 32 16.28 -26.95 -6.59
C ALA A 32 15.56 -27.53 -5.35
N ALA A 33 14.78 -26.70 -4.64
CA ALA A 33 13.95 -27.10 -3.50
C ALA A 33 12.49 -27.41 -3.89
N GLY A 34 12.15 -27.39 -5.18
CA GLY A 34 10.79 -27.61 -5.65
C GLY A 34 9.83 -26.47 -5.30
N VAL A 35 10.31 -25.23 -5.17
CA VAL A 35 9.47 -24.06 -4.87
C VAL A 35 9.39 -23.14 -6.09
N SER A 36 8.17 -22.81 -6.51
CA SER A 36 7.90 -21.89 -7.61
C SER A 36 7.79 -20.46 -7.10
N VAL A 37 8.53 -19.52 -7.68
CA VAL A 37 8.35 -18.09 -7.39
C VAL A 37 7.71 -17.41 -8.61
N VAL A 38 6.53 -16.84 -8.41
CA VAL A 38 5.77 -16.16 -9.47
C VAL A 38 5.63 -14.69 -9.15
N THR A 39 5.55 -13.83 -10.17
CA THR A 39 5.36 -12.39 -9.97
C THR A 39 3.89 -12.01 -9.94
N SER A 40 3.54 -11.02 -9.14
CA SER A 40 2.23 -10.36 -9.16
C SER A 40 2.44 -8.85 -9.27
N ASP A 41 1.93 -8.23 -10.34
CA ASP A 41 2.16 -6.80 -10.63
C ASP A 41 1.21 -5.92 -9.85
N ILE A 42 1.74 -5.17 -8.89
CA ILE A 42 1.03 -4.20 -8.07
C ILE A 42 1.66 -2.80 -8.18
N SER A 43 2.43 -2.56 -9.25
CA SER A 43 2.93 -1.23 -9.59
C SER A 43 1.80 -0.21 -9.75
N LEU A 44 2.11 1.08 -9.66
CA LEU A 44 1.14 2.14 -9.94
C LEU A 44 0.53 1.99 -11.33
N ALA A 45 1.37 1.75 -12.35
CA ALA A 45 0.92 1.55 -13.72
C ALA A 45 -0.01 0.33 -13.85
N GLY A 46 0.36 -0.81 -13.26
CA GLY A 46 -0.46 -2.02 -13.26
C GLY A 46 -1.83 -1.79 -12.62
N ARG A 47 -1.87 -1.09 -11.48
CA ARG A 47 -3.14 -0.76 -10.79
C ARG A 47 -3.99 0.21 -11.60
N VAL A 48 -3.40 1.24 -12.20
CA VAL A 48 -4.13 2.18 -13.08
C VAL A 48 -4.78 1.44 -14.27
N LEU A 49 -4.02 0.57 -14.95
CA LEU A 49 -4.54 -0.22 -16.06
C LEU A 49 -5.64 -1.19 -15.60
N ALA A 50 -5.49 -1.83 -14.44
CA ALA A 50 -6.52 -2.70 -13.87
C ALA A 50 -7.82 -1.92 -13.57
N THR A 51 -7.72 -0.73 -12.97
CA THR A 51 -8.88 0.14 -12.71
C THR A 51 -9.61 0.56 -14.00
N MET A 52 -8.88 0.66 -15.12
CA MET A 52 -9.44 0.96 -16.44
C MET A 52 -9.91 -0.30 -17.20
N GLY A 53 -9.79 -1.50 -16.61
CA GLY A 53 -10.17 -2.77 -17.25
C GLY A 53 -9.23 -3.21 -18.37
N LEU A 54 -8.00 -2.66 -18.41
CA LEU A 54 -6.99 -2.93 -19.43
C LEU A 54 -5.93 -3.95 -18.97
N ALA A 55 -5.99 -4.36 -17.69
CA ALA A 55 -5.12 -5.37 -17.10
C ALA A 55 -5.87 -6.15 -15.99
N GLU A 56 -5.30 -7.28 -15.56
CA GLU A 56 -5.81 -8.05 -14.42
C GLU A 56 -5.62 -7.26 -13.10
N ASP A 57 -6.62 -7.29 -12.22
CA ASP A 57 -6.53 -6.72 -10.88
C ASP A 57 -5.80 -7.67 -9.92
N ASN A 58 -4.48 -7.69 -10.08
CA ASN A 58 -3.59 -8.47 -9.23
C ASN A 58 -3.67 -8.08 -7.75
N LEU A 59 -3.98 -6.82 -7.40
CA LEU A 59 -4.08 -6.41 -6.00
C LEU A 59 -5.30 -7.07 -5.34
N ALA A 60 -6.44 -7.10 -6.04
CA ALA A 60 -7.62 -7.82 -5.58
C ALA A 60 -7.36 -9.33 -5.43
N GLU A 61 -6.64 -9.95 -6.37
CA GLU A 61 -6.27 -11.37 -6.25
C GLU A 61 -5.34 -11.63 -5.06
N LEU A 62 -4.36 -10.76 -4.79
CA LEU A 62 -3.52 -10.88 -3.59
C LEU A 62 -4.32 -10.68 -2.30
N GLY A 63 -5.35 -9.84 -2.32
CA GLY A 63 -6.31 -9.70 -1.21
C GLY A 63 -7.01 -11.03 -0.88
N LYS A 64 -7.25 -11.90 -1.87
CA LYS A 64 -7.75 -13.25 -1.60
C LYS A 64 -6.66 -14.17 -1.05
N VAL A 65 -5.44 -14.06 -1.55
CA VAL A 65 -4.29 -14.90 -1.14
C VAL A 65 -3.95 -14.72 0.33
N VAL A 66 -4.06 -13.51 0.89
CA VAL A 66 -3.74 -13.26 2.30
C VAL A 66 -4.67 -13.96 3.29
N HIS A 67 -5.85 -14.39 2.85
CA HIS A 67 -6.78 -15.21 3.64
C HIS A 67 -6.56 -16.72 3.46
N GLN A 68 -5.65 -17.13 2.56
CA GLN A 68 -5.34 -18.54 2.33
C GLN A 68 -4.30 -19.03 3.36
N PRO A 69 -4.51 -20.21 3.97
CA PRO A 69 -3.54 -20.77 4.94
C PRO A 69 -2.13 -20.97 4.38
N ASP A 70 -2.01 -21.21 3.07
CA ASP A 70 -0.76 -21.39 2.33
C ASP A 70 -0.33 -20.13 1.56
N GLY A 71 -1.00 -19.00 1.77
CA GLY A 71 -0.65 -17.71 1.18
C GLY A 71 0.77 -17.28 1.57
N ASN A 72 1.64 -17.12 0.56
CA ASN A 72 3.04 -16.75 0.77
C ASN A 72 3.44 -15.61 -0.18
N ILE A 73 3.57 -14.40 0.37
CA ILE A 73 3.84 -13.17 -0.39
C ILE A 73 5.12 -12.52 0.13
N ILE A 74 6.09 -12.30 -0.76
CA ILE A 74 7.22 -11.40 -0.56
C ILE A 74 6.83 -10.04 -1.12
N LYS A 75 6.50 -9.11 -0.21
CA LYS A 75 6.09 -7.74 -0.54
C LYS A 75 7.28 -6.77 -0.48
N LEU A 76 7.64 -6.21 -1.62
CA LEU A 76 8.67 -5.17 -1.77
C LEU A 76 8.05 -3.78 -1.62
N PRO A 77 8.83 -2.72 -1.32
CA PRO A 77 8.33 -1.34 -1.30
C PRO A 77 7.67 -0.94 -2.64
N ASN A 78 6.56 -0.21 -2.58
CA ASN A 78 5.82 0.28 -3.76
C ASN A 78 5.43 1.75 -3.54
N ILE A 79 5.04 2.44 -4.62
CA ILE A 79 4.54 3.81 -4.55
C ILE A 79 3.16 3.85 -3.87
N SER A 80 3.06 4.68 -2.83
CA SER A 80 1.78 5.23 -2.36
C SER A 80 1.56 6.57 -3.05
N ALA A 81 0.81 6.57 -4.15
CA ALA A 81 0.86 7.66 -5.13
C ALA A 81 0.27 8.97 -4.60
N SER A 82 1.01 10.05 -4.77
CA SER A 82 0.44 11.40 -4.76
C SER A 82 -0.36 11.65 -6.04
N VAL A 83 -1.17 12.72 -6.04
CA VAL A 83 -1.90 13.15 -7.25
C VAL A 83 -0.94 13.46 -8.40
N GLY A 84 0.20 14.10 -8.13
CA GLY A 84 1.22 14.39 -9.14
C GLY A 84 1.77 13.12 -9.79
N GLN A 85 2.17 12.13 -8.98
CA GLN A 85 2.68 10.85 -9.49
C GLN A 85 1.62 10.07 -10.28
N LEU A 86 0.34 10.12 -9.87
CA LEU A 86 -0.74 9.50 -10.64
C LEU A 86 -0.87 10.14 -12.03
N LYS A 87 -0.85 11.47 -12.11
CA LYS A 87 -0.94 12.19 -13.39
C LYS A 87 0.25 11.89 -14.31
N GLU A 88 1.46 11.84 -13.75
CA GLU A 88 2.66 11.45 -14.49
C GLU A 88 2.56 10.02 -15.03
N CYS A 89 2.09 9.07 -14.21
CA CYS A 89 1.86 7.70 -14.63
C CYS A 89 0.82 7.60 -15.76
N ILE A 90 -0.29 8.35 -15.65
CA ILE A 90 -1.34 8.39 -16.69
C ILE A 90 -0.76 8.94 -17.99
N ALA A 91 -0.01 10.05 -17.93
CA ALA A 91 0.61 10.66 -19.09
C ALA A 91 1.64 9.72 -19.75
N GLU A 92 2.45 9.00 -18.96
CA GLU A 92 3.39 8.01 -19.48
C GLU A 92 2.65 6.86 -20.20
N LEU A 93 1.59 6.32 -19.59
CA LEU A 93 0.76 5.27 -20.20
C LEU A 93 0.09 5.74 -21.49
N GLN A 94 -0.46 6.96 -21.52
CA GLN A 94 -1.00 7.56 -22.74
C GLN A 94 0.07 7.68 -23.83
N GLY A 95 1.29 8.08 -23.47
CA GLY A 95 2.44 8.13 -24.38
C GLY A 95 2.86 6.75 -24.92
N GLN A 96 2.53 5.68 -24.21
CA GLN A 96 2.72 4.29 -24.65
C GLN A 96 1.54 3.73 -25.47
N GLY A 97 0.50 4.53 -25.70
CA GLY A 97 -0.64 4.18 -26.55
C GLY A 97 -1.88 3.66 -25.81
N TYR A 98 -1.93 3.74 -24.48
CA TYR A 98 -3.13 3.39 -23.71
C TYR A 98 -4.17 4.53 -23.78
N ASP A 99 -5.38 4.20 -24.26
CA ASP A 99 -6.51 5.14 -24.30
C ASP A 99 -7.20 5.20 -22.93
N ILE A 100 -6.59 5.94 -22.00
CA ILE A 100 -7.10 6.18 -20.65
C ILE A 100 -7.32 7.67 -20.41
N PRO A 101 -8.42 8.07 -19.75
CA PRO A 101 -8.73 9.49 -19.53
C PRO A 101 -7.82 10.10 -18.48
N ASN A 102 -7.60 11.42 -18.57
CA ASN A 102 -6.87 12.18 -17.55
C ASN A 102 -7.58 12.14 -16.19
N TYR A 103 -6.82 12.27 -15.12
CA TYR A 103 -7.38 12.42 -13.77
C TYR A 103 -8.10 13.77 -13.61
N PRO A 104 -9.42 13.80 -13.31
CA PRO A 104 -10.14 15.05 -13.09
C PRO A 104 -9.90 15.54 -11.66
N GLU A 105 -9.03 16.54 -11.50
CA GLU A 105 -8.76 17.13 -10.17
C GLU A 105 -9.97 17.86 -9.60
N ASN A 106 -10.70 18.59 -10.45
CA ASN A 106 -11.89 19.35 -10.09
C ASN A 106 -13.08 18.85 -10.93
N PRO A 107 -13.74 17.75 -10.55
CA PRO A 107 -14.79 17.15 -11.35
C PRO A 107 -16.05 18.05 -11.36
N GLU A 108 -16.54 18.39 -12.55
CA GLU A 108 -17.67 19.30 -12.74
C GLU A 108 -19.00 18.56 -12.97
N ASN A 109 -18.94 17.28 -13.32
CA ASN A 109 -20.10 16.44 -13.62
C ASN A 109 -19.99 15.05 -12.98
N ASP A 110 -21.08 14.28 -13.05
CA ASP A 110 -21.15 12.97 -12.37
C ASP A 110 -20.25 11.91 -13.04
N GLU A 111 -19.97 12.01 -14.34
CA GLU A 111 -19.04 11.14 -15.03
C GLU A 111 -17.60 11.37 -14.54
N GLU A 112 -17.20 12.63 -14.40
CA GLU A 112 -15.89 13.01 -13.86
C GLU A 112 -15.74 12.65 -12.39
N LYS A 113 -16.80 12.79 -11.57
CA LYS A 113 -16.78 12.31 -10.17
C LYS A 113 -16.61 10.80 -10.10
N ALA A 114 -17.31 10.05 -10.96
CA ALA A 114 -17.17 8.60 -11.03
C ALA A 114 -15.75 8.20 -11.47
N LEU A 115 -15.17 8.92 -12.43
CA LEU A 115 -13.80 8.71 -12.88
C LEU A 115 -12.77 9.05 -11.78
N GLN A 116 -12.97 10.17 -11.09
CA GLN A 116 -12.14 10.57 -9.96
C GLN A 116 -12.17 9.49 -8.87
N ALA A 117 -13.35 8.98 -8.53
CA ALA A 117 -13.52 7.92 -7.54
C ALA A 117 -12.80 6.64 -7.94
N LYS A 118 -12.87 6.24 -9.23
CA LYS A 118 -12.10 5.11 -9.76
C LYS A 118 -10.60 5.31 -9.54
N TYR A 119 -10.04 6.42 -10.01
CA TYR A 119 -8.62 6.72 -9.84
C TYR A 119 -8.20 6.90 -8.37
N SER A 120 -9.11 7.33 -7.49
CA SER A 120 -8.83 7.47 -6.06
C SER A 120 -8.44 6.16 -5.40
N THR A 121 -8.88 5.01 -5.94
CA THR A 121 -8.43 3.69 -5.48
C THR A 121 -6.94 3.42 -5.74
N CYS A 122 -6.32 4.19 -6.63
CA CYS A 122 -4.89 4.10 -6.92
C CYS A 122 -4.03 5.06 -6.08
N LEU A 123 -4.65 6.05 -5.42
CA LEU A 123 -3.97 7.08 -4.63
C LEU A 123 -3.62 6.61 -3.22
N GLY A 124 -2.57 7.21 -2.66
CA GLY A 124 -2.15 6.97 -1.29
C GLY A 124 -1.78 5.50 -1.03
N SER A 125 -1.96 5.05 0.20
CA SER A 125 -1.61 3.69 0.61
C SER A 125 -2.68 2.67 0.22
N ALA A 126 -2.90 2.46 -1.08
CA ALA A 126 -3.89 1.50 -1.60
C ALA A 126 -3.53 0.03 -1.34
N VAL A 127 -2.24 -0.31 -1.38
CA VAL A 127 -1.79 -1.71 -1.31
C VAL A 127 -1.76 -2.28 0.11
N ASN A 128 -1.22 -1.53 1.08
CA ASN A 128 -1.03 -2.07 2.43
C ASN A 128 -2.32 -2.49 3.14
N PRO A 129 -3.44 -1.73 3.05
CA PRO A 129 -4.71 -2.13 3.66
C PRO A 129 -5.24 -3.46 3.11
N VAL A 130 -4.95 -3.79 1.85
CA VAL A 130 -5.37 -5.06 1.23
C VAL A 130 -4.49 -6.24 1.67
N LEU A 131 -3.19 -6.00 1.88
CA LEU A 131 -2.24 -7.09 2.13
C LEU A 131 -1.98 -7.37 3.62
N ARG A 132 -2.40 -6.50 4.54
CA ARG A 132 -2.08 -6.58 5.97
C ARG A 132 -3.21 -7.16 6.79
N GLU A 133 -3.63 -8.37 6.43
CA GLU A 133 -4.62 -9.18 7.16
C GLU A 133 -3.97 -9.89 8.37
N GLY A 134 -3.26 -9.12 9.18
CA GLY A 134 -2.51 -9.61 10.34
C GLY A 134 -1.72 -8.51 11.05
N ASN A 135 -1.15 -8.87 12.20
CA ASN A 135 -0.32 -7.96 12.99
C ASN A 135 1.13 -7.89 12.47
N SER A 136 1.88 -6.91 12.96
CA SER A 136 3.27 -6.66 12.52
C SER A 136 4.31 -7.22 13.50
N ASP A 137 5.18 -8.14 13.06
CA ASP A 137 6.48 -8.43 13.70
C ASP A 137 7.61 -7.67 12.97
N ARG A 138 8.16 -6.61 13.61
CA ARG A 138 9.23 -5.79 13.03
C ARG A 138 10.41 -5.67 14.00
N ARG A 139 11.59 -6.09 13.56
CA ARG A 139 12.82 -6.09 14.38
C ARG A 139 14.09 -5.99 13.54
N GLY A 140 15.15 -5.43 14.12
CA GLY A 140 16.48 -5.45 13.50
C GLY A 140 17.05 -6.87 13.45
N ALA A 141 17.48 -7.32 12.27
CA ALA A 141 18.11 -8.64 12.12
C ALA A 141 19.44 -8.71 12.89
N LYS A 142 19.73 -9.85 13.54
CA LYS A 142 20.94 -10.04 14.36
C LYS A 142 22.23 -9.76 13.58
N ALA A 143 22.30 -10.25 12.33
CA ALA A 143 23.44 -10.01 11.44
C ALA A 143 23.63 -8.51 11.14
N VAL A 144 22.54 -7.79 10.84
CA VAL A 144 22.58 -6.34 10.58
C VAL A 144 23.01 -5.58 11.84
N LYS A 145 22.51 -5.96 13.02
CA LYS A 145 22.91 -5.32 14.28
C LYS A 145 24.41 -5.53 14.56
N LYS A 146 24.93 -6.74 14.38
CA LYS A 146 26.35 -7.04 14.58
C LYS A 146 27.22 -6.29 13.58
N PHE A 147 26.79 -6.21 12.31
CA PHE A 147 27.47 -5.40 11.31
C PHE A 147 27.53 -3.92 11.71
N ALA A 148 26.41 -3.34 12.17
CA ALA A 148 26.37 -1.94 12.61
C ALA A 148 27.21 -1.66 13.87
N GLN A 149 27.42 -2.66 14.75
CA GLN A 149 28.33 -2.54 15.90
C GLN A 149 29.80 -2.50 15.45
N ASN A 150 30.16 -3.30 14.45
CA ASN A 150 31.53 -3.33 13.90
C ASN A 150 31.82 -2.15 12.95
N HIS A 151 30.77 -1.60 12.32
CA HIS A 151 30.85 -0.48 11.39
C HIS A 151 29.84 0.59 11.81
N PRO A 152 30.09 1.31 12.93
CA PRO A 152 29.17 2.32 13.42
C PRO A 152 29.01 3.43 12.37
N HIS A 153 27.76 3.70 12.00
CA HIS A 153 27.43 4.84 11.16
C HIS A 153 27.64 6.13 11.94
N ARG A 154 27.90 7.23 11.21
CA ARG A 154 28.17 8.52 11.82
C ARG A 154 26.93 9.04 12.54
N LEU A 155 27.05 9.26 13.85
CA LEU A 155 26.07 9.98 14.65
C LEU A 155 26.61 11.38 14.93
N LYS A 156 25.78 12.40 14.76
CA LYS A 156 26.13 13.77 15.17
C LYS A 156 25.93 13.91 16.67
N ALA A 157 26.88 14.54 17.34
CA ALA A 157 26.71 14.90 18.74
C ALA A 157 25.50 15.85 18.90
N PHE A 158 24.73 15.64 19.96
CA PHE A 158 23.63 16.54 20.31
C PHE A 158 24.22 17.78 20.99
N ALA A 159 23.84 18.99 20.56
CA ALA A 159 24.34 20.22 21.16
C ALA A 159 23.74 20.41 22.56
N GLU A 160 24.57 20.79 23.54
CA GLU A 160 24.15 21.01 24.94
C GLU A 160 23.02 22.05 25.06
N ASN A 161 22.98 23.03 24.16
CA ASN A 161 21.99 24.10 24.10
C ASN A 161 20.97 23.93 22.96
N SER A 162 20.69 22.69 22.55
CA SER A 162 19.68 22.40 21.52
C SER A 162 18.34 23.04 21.88
N LYS A 163 17.85 23.92 21.01
CA LYS A 163 16.51 24.53 21.13
C LYS A 163 15.44 23.72 20.40
N ALA A 164 15.78 22.55 19.86
CA ALA A 164 14.82 21.69 19.18
C ALA A 164 13.83 21.11 20.20
N TYR A 165 12.55 21.31 19.95
CA TYR A 165 11.47 20.74 20.75
C TYR A 165 10.30 20.38 19.82
N VAL A 166 9.42 19.51 20.29
CA VAL A 166 8.16 19.20 19.58
C VAL A 166 7.11 20.19 20.06
N ALA A 167 6.55 20.96 19.14
CA ALA A 167 5.33 21.73 19.39
C ALA A 167 4.13 20.92 18.89
N HIS A 168 3.15 20.72 19.75
CA HIS A 168 1.88 20.09 19.43
C HIS A 168 0.72 20.92 20.02
N MET A 169 -0.52 20.65 19.60
CA MET A 169 -1.68 21.34 20.15
C MET A 169 -1.82 21.00 21.64
N ALA A 170 -2.01 22.02 22.50
CA ALA A 170 -1.95 21.92 23.96
C ALA A 170 -3.33 21.90 24.64
N GLY A 171 -4.40 21.60 23.90
CA GLY A 171 -5.78 21.62 24.38
C GLY A 171 -6.73 20.99 23.36
N ASP A 172 -7.99 21.42 23.38
CA ASP A 172 -9.02 20.95 22.45
C ASP A 172 -8.74 21.41 21.02
N GLY A 173 -9.09 20.57 20.04
CA GLY A 173 -9.06 20.93 18.61
C GLY A 173 -8.25 20.00 17.72
N ASP A 174 -7.56 19.01 18.28
CA ASP A 174 -6.99 17.90 17.51
C ASP A 174 -7.77 16.59 17.73
N PHE A 175 -7.32 15.51 17.08
CA PHE A 175 -7.93 14.21 17.25
C PHE A 175 -7.77 13.66 18.67
N TYR A 176 -6.65 13.92 19.35
CA TYR A 176 -6.38 13.41 20.69
C TYR A 176 -7.33 14.01 21.73
N GLY A 177 -7.51 15.34 21.72
CA GLY A 177 -8.39 16.03 22.66
C GLY A 177 -9.88 15.73 22.44
N ASN A 178 -10.28 15.37 21.21
CA ASN A 178 -11.68 15.13 20.85
C ASN A 178 -12.06 13.64 20.72
N GLU A 179 -11.14 12.72 20.98
CA GLU A 179 -11.39 11.29 20.80
C GLU A 179 -12.54 10.80 21.69
N LYS A 180 -13.47 10.06 21.10
CA LYS A 180 -14.48 9.29 21.82
C LYS A 180 -14.48 7.88 21.25
N ALA A 181 -14.42 6.89 22.13
CA ALA A 181 -14.41 5.48 21.77
C ALA A 181 -15.48 4.71 22.53
N VAL A 182 -16.07 3.73 21.87
CA VAL A 182 -16.98 2.75 22.45
C VAL A 182 -16.59 1.37 21.96
N THR A 183 -16.76 0.34 22.80
CA THR A 183 -16.62 -1.07 22.39
C THR A 183 -18.02 -1.62 22.10
N MET A 184 -18.15 -2.41 21.04
CA MET A 184 -19.44 -2.94 20.58
C MET A 184 -19.54 -4.44 20.89
N ASP A 185 -20.64 -4.87 21.48
CA ASP A 185 -20.86 -6.28 21.88
C ASP A 185 -21.39 -7.17 20.74
N LYS A 186 -21.92 -6.56 19.67
CA LYS A 186 -22.52 -7.27 18.53
C LYS A 186 -22.45 -6.44 17.25
N ALA A 187 -22.46 -7.16 16.12
CA ALA A 187 -22.60 -6.55 14.80
C ALA A 187 -23.88 -5.72 14.70
N GLN A 188 -23.77 -4.55 14.09
CA GLN A 188 -24.88 -3.63 13.87
C GLN A 188 -24.53 -2.61 12.78
N LYS A 189 -25.56 -2.01 12.20
CA LYS A 189 -25.39 -0.87 11.30
C LYS A 189 -25.08 0.39 12.09
N VAL A 190 -24.07 1.13 11.65
CA VAL A 190 -23.71 2.44 12.20
C VAL A 190 -23.91 3.47 11.10
N THR A 191 -24.61 4.55 11.43
CA THR A 191 -24.84 5.67 10.53
C THR A 191 -24.02 6.87 10.97
N ILE A 192 -23.20 7.39 10.04
CA ILE A 192 -22.50 8.65 10.19
C ILE A 192 -23.40 9.74 9.61
N ALA A 193 -23.84 10.67 10.46
CA ALA A 193 -24.72 11.76 10.08
C ALA A 193 -24.16 13.10 10.54
N LEU A 194 -24.42 14.15 9.76
CA LEU A 194 -24.05 15.53 10.11
C LEU A 194 -25.33 16.38 10.14
N ASN A 195 -25.64 16.97 11.30
CA ASN A 195 -26.81 17.82 11.51
C ASN A 195 -28.14 17.17 11.06
N GLY A 196 -28.28 15.86 11.28
CA GLY A 196 -29.47 15.09 10.89
C GLY A 196 -29.48 14.59 9.44
N ASN A 197 -28.50 14.97 8.62
CA ASN A 197 -28.34 14.43 7.27
C ASN A 197 -27.46 13.19 7.31
N GLU A 198 -27.98 12.06 6.85
CA GLU A 198 -27.20 10.83 6.68
C GLU A 198 -26.14 11.03 5.60
N LEU A 199 -24.88 10.75 5.96
CA LEU A 199 -23.74 10.81 5.03
C LEU A 199 -23.36 9.41 4.54
N LYS A 200 -23.29 8.44 5.45
CA LYS A 200 -22.94 7.06 5.14
C LYS A 200 -23.44 6.12 6.23
N THR A 201 -23.99 4.99 5.81
CA THR A 201 -24.26 3.85 6.69
C THR A 201 -23.24 2.74 6.39
N ILE A 202 -22.69 2.15 7.45
CA ILE A 202 -21.71 1.06 7.39
C ILE A 202 -22.21 -0.11 8.23
N ASP A 203 -21.99 -1.33 7.75
CA ASP A 203 -22.14 -2.55 8.53
C ASP A 203 -20.88 -2.67 9.42
N ALA A 204 -21.04 -2.42 10.73
CA ALA A 204 -19.94 -2.49 11.68
C ALA A 204 -19.82 -3.92 12.22
N LEU A 205 -18.60 -4.45 12.19
CA LEU A 205 -18.22 -5.85 12.45
C LEU A 205 -18.56 -6.80 11.30
N ASP A 206 -17.99 -6.56 10.11
CA ASP A 206 -17.69 -7.63 9.17
C ASP A 206 -16.18 -7.91 9.29
N GLY A 207 -15.85 -8.99 10.01
CA GLY A 207 -14.50 -9.50 10.19
C GLY A 207 -14.54 -11.01 10.36
#